data_AF-A0A2D5HLW9-F1
#
_entry.id   AF-A0A2D5HLW9-F1
#
_cell.length_a   1.000
_cell.length_b   1.000
_cell.length_c   1.000
_cell.angle_alpha   90.00
_cell.angle_beta   90.00
_cell.angle_gamma   90.00
#
_symmetry.space_group_name_H-M   'P 1'
#
loop_
_entity.id
_entity.type
_entity.pdbx_description
1 polymer ?
#
loop_
_entity_poly.entity_id
_entity_poly.type
_entity_poly.pdbx_seq_one_letter_code
_entity_poly.pdbx_strand_id
1 'polypeptide(L)'
;MKKILLTIIFLIITEKVFGSNLFNFVDTKGSNKYSQSLVWDGNFIAPNGKRFNLGHFYQSKNFELNLKTRILYKLNSSILIIPFNFDIGYSSDLLSVSPIYSMGFIMSKNIKNINILFGIDNALRIGGDIKENPCYDKFKREFHCGTGVPWADYNRENLNNFYQNRLIFNMSYKF
;
A
#
# COMPACT_ATOMS: atom_id res chain seq x y z
N MET A 1 7.02 15.66 27.38
CA MET A 1 6.00 16.26 26.48
C MET A 1 5.79 15.44 25.20
N LYS A 2 5.33 14.17 25.26
CA LYS A 2 5.04 13.36 24.06
C LYS A 2 3.96 12.29 24.34
N LYS A 3 2.83 12.69 24.93
CA LYS A 3 1.64 11.81 25.08
C LYS A 3 0.31 12.48 24.71
N ILE A 4 0.33 13.71 24.20
CA ILE A 4 -0.91 14.48 23.92
C ILE A 4 -1.29 14.43 22.41
N LEU A 5 -0.41 13.94 21.53
CA LEU A 5 -0.69 13.96 20.08
C LEU A 5 -1.53 12.77 19.58
N LEU A 6 -1.62 11.67 20.34
CA LEU A 6 -2.39 10.49 19.91
C LEU A 6 -3.90 10.63 20.15
N THR A 7 -4.32 11.54 21.04
CA THR A 7 -5.74 11.69 21.38
C THR A 7 -6.49 12.60 20.40
N ILE A 8 -5.80 13.45 19.64
CA ILE A 8 -6.46 14.40 18.72
C ILE A 8 -6.83 13.73 17.39
N ILE A 9 -6.15 12.66 16.98
CA ILE A 9 -6.48 11.95 15.71
C ILE A 9 -7.63 10.95 15.90
N PHE A 10 -7.90 10.49 17.12
CA PHE A 10 -9.02 9.56 17.40
C PHE A 10 -10.36 10.26 17.69
N LEU A 11 -10.36 11.59 17.86
CA LEU A 11 -11.54 12.37 18.26
C LEU A 11 -12.28 13.07 17.10
N ILE A 12 -11.87 12.86 15.84
CA ILE A 12 -12.56 13.42 14.66
C ILE A 12 -13.73 12.51 14.20
N ILE A 13 -14.02 11.40 14.87
CA ILE A 13 -15.05 10.43 14.43
C ILE A 13 -16.41 10.60 15.14
N THR A 14 -16.60 11.54 16.07
CA THR A 14 -17.85 11.60 16.85
C THR A 14 -18.69 12.86 16.71
N GLU A 15 -18.49 13.68 15.68
CA GLU A 15 -19.55 14.61 15.28
C GLU A 15 -20.41 13.95 14.21
N LYS A 16 -21.66 13.66 14.59
CA LYS A 16 -22.72 13.30 13.64
C LYS A 16 -22.87 14.44 12.65
N VAL A 17 -22.22 14.32 11.49
CA VAL A 17 -22.47 15.16 10.32
C VAL A 17 -23.88 14.82 9.82
N PHE A 18 -24.88 15.50 10.38
CA PHE A 18 -26.19 15.61 9.76
C PHE A 18 -26.05 16.57 8.57
N GLY A 19 -26.13 16.06 7.34
CA GLY A 19 -26.14 16.92 6.16
C GLY A 19 -26.04 16.21 4.82
N SER A 20 -27.15 15.59 4.36
CA SER A 20 -27.37 15.00 3.01
C SER A 20 -26.41 13.87 2.58
N ASN A 21 -26.98 12.74 2.13
CA ASN A 21 -26.28 11.51 1.70
C ASN A 21 -25.46 11.67 0.39
N LEU A 22 -24.63 12.70 0.27
CA LEU A 22 -23.81 12.97 -0.91
C LEU A 22 -22.55 12.12 -0.94
N PHE A 23 -21.91 11.89 0.22
CA PHE A 23 -20.68 11.11 0.34
C PHE A 23 -20.89 9.89 1.23
N ASN A 24 -20.67 8.70 0.68
CA ASN A 24 -20.71 7.45 1.44
C ASN A 24 -19.34 6.79 1.45
N PHE A 25 -18.80 6.53 2.65
CA PHE A 25 -17.59 5.73 2.82
C PHE A 25 -17.98 4.25 2.76
N VAL A 26 -17.38 3.50 1.84
CA VAL A 26 -17.60 2.06 1.66
C VAL A 26 -16.27 1.32 1.61
N ASP A 27 -16.32 0.02 1.87
CA ASP A 27 -15.15 -0.87 1.84
C ASP A 27 -13.97 -0.39 2.70
N THR A 28 -14.24 0.35 3.78
CA THR A 28 -13.20 0.86 4.68
C THR A 28 -12.52 -0.29 5.41
N LYS A 29 -11.23 -0.48 5.15
CA LYS A 29 -10.37 -1.48 5.77
C LYS A 29 -9.13 -0.79 6.30
N GLY A 30 -8.83 -1.00 7.57
CA GLY A 30 -7.57 -0.55 8.16
C GLY A 30 -6.93 -1.68 8.94
N SER A 31 -5.62 -1.63 9.08
CA SER A 31 -4.90 -2.57 9.95
C SER A 31 -3.61 -1.95 10.47
N ASN A 32 -3.10 -2.50 11.55
CA ASN A 32 -1.80 -2.15 12.13
C ASN A 32 -0.64 -2.93 11.47
N LYS A 33 -0.76 -3.19 10.17
CA LYS A 33 0.24 -3.92 9.38
C LYS A 33 0.59 -3.12 8.13
N TYR A 34 1.81 -3.22 7.68
CA TYR A 34 2.27 -2.66 6.41
C TYR A 34 1.66 -3.39 5.22
N SER A 35 1.37 -2.66 4.15
CA SER A 35 0.62 -3.19 3.01
C SER A 35 1.07 -2.68 1.63
N GLN A 36 2.17 -1.94 1.53
CA GLN A 36 2.56 -1.32 0.25
C GLN A 36 3.36 -2.24 -0.68
N SER A 37 4.06 -3.25 -0.15
CA SER A 37 4.86 -4.19 -0.93
C SER A 37 5.00 -5.52 -0.19
N LEU A 38 5.65 -6.49 -0.84
CA LEU A 38 6.16 -7.68 -0.15
C LEU A 38 7.34 -7.29 0.74
N VAL A 39 7.41 -7.90 1.92
CA VAL A 39 8.58 -7.92 2.79
C VAL A 39 9.11 -9.34 2.78
N TRP A 40 10.40 -9.50 2.49
CA TRP A 40 11.01 -10.82 2.48
C TRP A 40 11.00 -11.43 3.89
N ASP A 41 10.71 -12.73 3.98
CA ASP A 41 10.48 -13.45 5.24
C ASP A 41 11.76 -13.76 6.03
N GLY A 42 12.93 -13.60 5.38
CA GLY A 42 14.23 -13.85 5.98
C GLY A 42 14.82 -15.23 5.71
N ASN A 43 14.13 -16.13 5.00
CA ASN A 43 14.61 -17.50 4.82
C ASN A 43 15.54 -17.63 3.62
N PHE A 44 16.83 -17.87 3.87
CA PHE A 44 17.86 -18.00 2.83
C PHE A 44 18.51 -19.39 2.85
N ILE A 45 18.74 -19.97 1.68
CA ILE A 45 19.48 -21.22 1.52
C ILE A 45 20.76 -20.93 0.72
N ALA A 46 21.91 -21.12 1.37
CA ALA A 46 23.21 -20.93 0.74
C ALA A 46 23.52 -22.05 -0.28
N PRO A 47 24.47 -21.82 -1.22
CA PRO A 47 24.83 -22.83 -2.24
C PRO A 47 25.28 -24.17 -1.69
N ASN A 48 25.79 -24.22 -0.45
CA ASN A 48 26.16 -25.45 0.24
C ASN A 48 24.98 -26.16 0.94
N GLY A 49 23.74 -25.72 0.71
CA GLY A 49 22.52 -26.27 1.31
C GLY A 49 22.22 -25.77 2.73
N LYS A 50 23.08 -24.95 3.33
CA LYS A 50 22.86 -24.42 4.68
C LYS A 50 21.74 -23.40 4.69
N ARG A 51 20.80 -23.55 5.64
CA ARG A 51 19.67 -22.62 5.84
C ARG A 51 20.02 -21.55 6.86
N PHE A 52 19.57 -20.34 6.59
CA PHE A 52 19.73 -19.17 7.45
C PHE A 52 18.36 -18.49 7.63
N ASN A 53 18.10 -18.01 8.83
CA ASN A 53 16.97 -17.14 9.14
C ASN A 53 17.48 -15.73 9.44
N LEU A 54 17.26 -14.83 8.49
CA LEU A 54 17.64 -13.43 8.48
C LEU A 54 16.43 -12.50 8.66
N GLY A 55 15.27 -13.04 9.06
CA GLY A 55 14.01 -12.28 9.11
C GLY A 55 14.05 -11.12 10.10
N HIS A 56 14.88 -11.23 11.14
CA HIS A 56 15.10 -10.16 12.11
C HIS A 56 15.64 -8.85 11.48
N PHE A 57 16.39 -8.93 10.35
CA PHE A 57 16.85 -7.73 9.65
C PHE A 57 15.76 -7.04 8.83
N TYR A 58 14.73 -7.79 8.46
CA TYR A 58 13.56 -7.27 7.77
C TYR A 58 12.42 -6.94 8.72
N GLN A 59 12.55 -7.24 10.02
CA GLN A 59 11.52 -6.94 11.01
C GLN A 59 11.35 -5.43 11.20
N SER A 60 10.09 -5.00 11.19
CA SER A 60 9.72 -3.61 11.38
C SER A 60 10.16 -3.07 12.74
N LYS A 61 10.69 -1.85 12.73
CA LYS A 61 11.14 -1.08 13.88
C LYS A 61 10.22 0.10 14.19
N ASN A 62 9.29 0.41 13.30
CA ASN A 62 8.31 1.48 13.46
C ASN A 62 6.91 0.92 13.65
N PHE A 63 6.02 1.77 14.16
CA PHE A 63 4.59 1.49 14.16
C PHE A 63 4.12 1.34 12.70
N GLU A 64 3.24 0.37 12.46
CA GLU A 64 2.65 0.09 11.16
C GLU A 64 1.15 0.42 11.18
N LEU A 65 0.69 1.06 10.11
CA LEU A 65 -0.72 1.42 9.94
C LEU A 65 -1.02 1.58 8.45
N ASN A 66 -2.09 0.93 8.00
CA ASN A 66 -2.68 1.18 6.70
C ASN A 66 -4.18 1.44 6.81
N LEU A 67 -4.70 2.16 5.83
CA LEU A 67 -6.10 2.45 5.62
C LEU A 67 -6.40 2.42 4.12
N LYS A 68 -7.46 1.72 3.73
CA LYS A 68 -8.03 1.70 2.38
C LYS A 68 -9.52 1.98 2.51
N THR A 69 -10.06 2.87 1.70
CA THR A 69 -11.49 3.18 1.69
C THR A 69 -11.90 3.65 0.30
N ARG A 70 -13.20 3.64 0.04
CA ARG A 70 -13.78 4.22 -1.17
C ARG A 70 -14.84 5.21 -0.76
N ILE A 71 -14.76 6.41 -1.31
CA ILE A 71 -15.79 7.42 -1.16
C ILE A 71 -16.69 7.36 -2.38
N LEU A 72 -17.99 7.14 -2.18
CA LEU A 72 -18.99 7.16 -3.24
C LEU A 72 -19.70 8.51 -3.25
N TYR A 73 -19.76 9.12 -4.43
CA TYR A 73 -20.48 10.36 -4.69
C TYR A 73 -21.47 10.16 -5.84
N LYS A 74 -22.76 10.38 -5.58
CA LYS A 74 -23.81 10.17 -6.59
C LYS A 74 -23.94 11.41 -7.48
N LEU A 75 -23.81 11.21 -8.79
CA LEU A 75 -23.92 12.21 -9.84
C LEU A 75 -25.08 11.87 -10.77
N ASN A 76 -26.29 12.34 -10.47
CA ASN A 76 -27.51 12.03 -11.22
C ASN A 76 -27.72 10.50 -11.40
N SER A 77 -27.40 9.98 -12.60
CA SER A 77 -27.48 8.56 -12.99
C SER A 77 -26.15 7.80 -12.91
N SER A 78 -25.07 8.45 -12.47
CA SER A 78 -23.72 7.89 -12.34
C SER A 78 -23.23 7.98 -10.90
N ILE A 79 -22.21 7.20 -10.55
CA ILE A 79 -21.56 7.20 -9.24
C ILE A 79 -20.07 7.43 -9.47
N LEU A 80 -19.53 8.49 -8.90
CA LEU A 80 -18.10 8.68 -8.76
C LEU A 80 -17.61 7.91 -7.54
N ILE A 81 -16.61 7.07 -7.74
CA ILE A 81 -15.92 6.25 -6.75
C ILE A 81 -14.51 6.82 -6.62
N ILE A 82 -14.17 7.29 -5.43
CA ILE A 82 -12.86 7.85 -5.11
C ILE A 82 -12.17 6.85 -4.17
N PRO A 83 -11.41 5.87 -4.71
CA PRO A 83 -10.58 5.02 -3.87
C PRO A 83 -9.48 5.87 -3.23
N PHE A 84 -9.33 5.70 -1.93
CA PHE A 84 -8.34 6.36 -1.11
C PHE A 84 -7.52 5.32 -0.35
N ASN A 85 -6.20 5.43 -0.40
CA ASN A 85 -5.29 4.56 0.36
C ASN A 85 -4.23 5.39 1.08
N PHE A 86 -3.89 4.92 2.27
CA PHE A 86 -2.88 5.50 3.13
C PHE A 86 -2.11 4.38 3.84
N ASP A 87 -0.79 4.54 3.93
CA ASP A 87 0.07 3.63 4.70
C ASP A 87 1.26 4.45 5.23
N ILE A 88 1.58 4.30 6.51
CA ILE A 88 2.64 5.11 7.17
C ILE A 88 4.06 4.63 6.84
N GLY A 89 4.20 3.60 6.01
CA GLY A 89 5.49 3.09 5.59
C GLY A 89 6.01 1.97 6.47
N TYR A 90 7.25 1.60 6.20
CA TYR A 90 7.94 0.46 6.81
C TYR A 90 9.40 0.81 7.04
N SER A 91 9.96 0.40 8.18
CA SER A 91 11.38 0.59 8.41
C SER A 91 11.96 -0.60 9.16
N SER A 92 12.95 -1.24 8.55
CA SER A 92 13.80 -2.26 9.16
C SER A 92 15.28 -1.92 8.91
N ASP A 93 16.20 -2.82 9.22
CA ASP A 93 17.63 -2.60 8.93
C ASP A 93 17.91 -2.60 7.42
N LEU A 94 17.18 -3.43 6.68
CA LEU A 94 17.45 -3.67 5.27
C LEU A 94 16.35 -3.16 4.32
N LEU A 95 15.17 -2.80 4.82
CA LEU A 95 14.09 -2.28 4.01
C LEU A 95 13.53 -0.99 4.61
N SER A 96 13.44 0.06 3.79
CA SER A 96 12.80 1.32 4.14
C SER A 96 11.78 1.68 3.08
N VAL A 97 10.52 1.87 3.49
CA VAL A 97 9.42 2.27 2.63
C VAL A 97 8.82 3.55 3.19
N SER A 98 8.78 4.58 2.35
CA SER A 98 8.21 5.87 2.73
C SER A 98 6.69 5.77 2.92
N PRO A 99 6.07 6.65 3.73
CA PRO A 99 4.62 6.76 3.77
C PRO A 99 4.05 6.99 2.37
N ILE A 100 2.82 6.56 2.16
CA ILE A 100 2.10 6.79 0.91
C ILE A 100 0.69 7.33 1.15
N TYR A 101 0.30 8.24 0.27
CA TYR A 101 -1.08 8.65 0.04
C TYR A 101 -1.38 8.35 -1.42
N SER A 102 -2.44 7.59 -1.70
CA SER A 102 -2.92 7.39 -3.06
C SER A 102 -4.42 7.63 -3.17
N MET A 103 -4.82 8.23 -4.29
CA MET A 103 -6.20 8.52 -4.59
C MET A 103 -6.48 8.25 -6.08
N GLY A 104 -7.61 7.63 -6.38
CA GLY A 104 -8.08 7.41 -7.73
C GLY A 104 -9.42 8.08 -8.02
N PHE A 105 -9.84 8.01 -9.28
CA PHE A 105 -11.12 8.52 -9.75
C PHE A 105 -11.73 7.52 -10.71
N ILE A 106 -12.85 6.91 -10.32
CA ILE A 106 -13.54 5.89 -11.11
C ILE A 106 -15.00 6.29 -11.22
N MET A 107 -15.53 6.37 -12.43
CA MET A 107 -16.94 6.60 -12.69
C MET A 107 -17.63 5.28 -12.97
N SER A 108 -18.80 5.09 -12.36
CA SER A 108 -19.71 3.98 -12.58
C SER A 108 -21.01 4.50 -13.18
N LYS A 109 -21.47 3.93 -14.28
CA LYS A 109 -22.71 4.32 -14.94
C LYS A 109 -23.51 3.09 -15.34
N ASN A 110 -24.76 3.05 -14.89
CA ASN A 110 -25.72 2.04 -15.32
C ASN A 110 -26.52 2.55 -16.52
N ILE A 111 -26.52 1.79 -17.61
CA ILE A 111 -27.28 2.03 -18.83
C ILE A 111 -28.13 0.79 -19.08
N LYS A 112 -29.42 0.86 -18.72
CA LYS A 112 -30.34 -0.30 -18.75
C LYS A 112 -29.74 -1.47 -17.94
N ASN A 113 -29.35 -2.54 -18.62
CA ASN A 113 -28.80 -3.77 -18.04
C ASN A 113 -27.26 -3.80 -18.05
N ILE A 114 -26.61 -2.74 -18.54
CA ILE A 114 -25.14 -2.63 -18.62
C ILE A 114 -24.64 -1.72 -17.50
N ASN A 115 -23.64 -2.17 -16.76
CA ASN A 115 -22.86 -1.34 -15.86
C ASN A 115 -21.48 -1.10 -16.45
N ILE A 116 -21.08 0.17 -16.57
CA ILE A 116 -19.77 0.58 -17.08
C ILE A 116 -19.01 1.25 -15.94
N LEU A 117 -17.81 0.75 -15.65
CA LEU A 117 -16.84 1.33 -14.74
C LEU A 117 -15.64 1.79 -15.55
N PHE A 118 -15.28 3.07 -15.46
CA PHE A 118 -14.11 3.60 -16.13
C PHE A 118 -13.37 4.61 -15.25
N GLY A 119 -12.06 4.66 -15.35
CA GLY A 119 -11.27 5.66 -14.63
C GLY A 119 -9.85 5.22 -14.37
N ILE A 120 -9.23 5.85 -13.38
CA ILE A 120 -7.83 5.64 -13.03
C ILE A 120 -7.73 5.40 -11.54
N ASP A 121 -7.24 4.24 -11.15
CA ASP A 121 -6.88 3.90 -9.78
C ASP A 121 -5.50 4.48 -9.46
N ASN A 122 -5.30 4.94 -8.23
CA ASN A 122 -4.06 5.61 -7.78
C ASN A 122 -3.60 6.75 -8.73
N ALA A 123 -4.53 7.48 -9.34
CA ALA A 123 -4.25 8.58 -10.26
C ALA A 123 -3.34 9.64 -9.65
N LEU A 124 -3.54 9.95 -8.36
CA LEU A 124 -2.67 10.78 -7.56
C LEU A 124 -1.95 9.89 -6.55
N ARG A 125 -0.63 9.99 -6.52
CA ARG A 125 0.23 9.24 -5.60
C ARG A 125 1.32 10.15 -5.06
N ILE A 126 1.45 10.18 -3.74
CA ILE A 126 2.49 10.93 -3.04
C ILE A 126 3.22 9.95 -2.12
N GLY A 127 4.54 9.88 -2.27
CA GLY A 127 5.39 8.96 -1.52
C GLY A 127 5.35 7.51 -2.03
N GLY A 128 5.61 6.56 -1.13
CA GLY A 128 5.69 5.13 -1.46
C GLY A 128 7.02 4.67 -2.06
N ASP A 129 8.09 5.47 -1.92
CA ASP A 129 9.44 5.08 -2.34
C ASP A 129 9.93 3.91 -1.49
N ILE A 130 10.43 2.87 -2.16
CA ILE A 130 10.96 1.65 -1.55
C ILE A 130 12.48 1.65 -1.73
N LYS A 131 13.20 1.43 -0.64
CA LYS A 131 14.66 1.30 -0.62
C LYS A 131 15.04 0.04 0.13
N GLU A 132 15.85 -0.78 -0.52
CA GLU A 132 16.47 -1.97 0.07
C GLU A 132 17.98 -1.76 0.16
N ASN A 133 18.60 -2.23 1.25
CA ASN A 133 20.04 -2.16 1.48
C ASN A 133 20.70 -3.54 1.31
N PRO A 134 21.98 -3.60 0.88
CA PRO A 134 22.70 -4.86 0.78
C PRO A 134 23.04 -5.45 2.15
N CYS A 135 23.19 -6.78 2.18
CA CYS A 135 23.94 -7.48 3.21
C CYS A 135 25.44 -7.46 2.90
N TYR A 136 26.24 -7.66 3.94
CA TYR A 136 27.69 -7.76 3.85
C TYR A 136 28.19 -9.07 4.44
N ASP A 137 29.18 -9.68 3.78
CA ASP A 137 29.82 -10.88 4.31
C ASP A 137 31.07 -10.52 5.14
N LYS A 138 31.79 -11.54 5.62
CA LYS A 138 33.04 -11.34 6.38
C LYS A 138 34.13 -10.59 5.60
N PHE A 139 34.05 -10.60 4.27
CA PHE A 139 34.96 -9.90 3.38
C PHE A 139 34.39 -8.55 2.91
N LYS A 140 33.28 -8.08 3.51
CA LYS A 140 32.57 -6.84 3.17
C LYS A 140 32.06 -6.80 1.72
N ARG A 141 31.79 -7.95 1.11
CA ARG A 141 31.15 -8.01 -0.21
C ARG A 141 29.66 -7.79 -0.07
N GLU A 142 29.09 -6.96 -0.95
CA GLU A 142 27.68 -6.63 -0.98
C GLU A 142 26.87 -7.69 -1.73
N PHE A 143 25.76 -8.14 -1.14
CA PHE A 143 24.83 -9.08 -1.78
C PHE A 143 23.40 -8.88 -1.29
N HIS A 144 22.42 -9.32 -2.07
CA HIS A 144 21.02 -9.36 -1.64
C HIS A 144 20.80 -10.51 -0.66
N CYS A 145 20.28 -10.19 0.52
CA CYS A 145 20.21 -11.11 1.66
C CYS A 145 19.34 -12.34 1.39
N GLY A 146 18.29 -12.19 0.56
CA GLY A 146 17.37 -13.29 0.27
C GLY A 146 17.74 -14.19 -0.89
N THR A 147 18.57 -13.72 -1.82
CA THR A 147 18.96 -14.51 -2.99
C THR A 147 20.44 -14.88 -3.00
N GLY A 148 21.27 -14.19 -2.21
CA GLY A 148 22.73 -14.35 -2.22
C GLY A 148 23.40 -13.79 -3.48
N VAL A 149 22.63 -13.16 -4.38
CA VAL A 149 23.14 -12.56 -5.62
C VAL A 149 23.98 -11.33 -5.26
N PRO A 150 25.14 -11.10 -5.90
CA PRO A 150 25.92 -9.87 -5.73
C PRO A 150 25.05 -8.63 -5.90
N TRP A 151 25.24 -7.62 -5.06
CA TRP A 151 24.35 -6.46 -5.03
C TRP A 151 24.32 -5.68 -6.37
N ALA A 152 25.45 -5.67 -7.07
CA ALA A 152 25.56 -5.07 -8.40
C ALA A 152 24.68 -5.76 -9.46
N ASP A 153 24.44 -7.07 -9.30
CA ASP A 153 23.67 -7.90 -10.24
C ASP A 153 22.22 -8.10 -9.79
N TYR A 154 21.87 -7.62 -8.60
CA TYR A 154 20.53 -7.78 -8.06
C TYR A 154 19.52 -6.88 -8.79
N ASN A 155 18.58 -7.50 -9.51
CA ASN A 155 17.50 -6.78 -10.16
C ASN A 155 16.47 -6.28 -9.13
N ARG A 156 16.41 -4.97 -8.97
CA ARG A 156 15.52 -4.27 -8.04
C ARG A 156 14.12 -4.05 -8.59
N GLU A 157 13.83 -4.44 -9.83
CA GLU A 157 12.49 -4.36 -10.44
C GLU A 157 11.42 -5.15 -9.68
N ASN A 158 11.83 -6.07 -8.80
CA ASN A 158 10.93 -6.82 -7.93
C ASN A 158 10.44 -6.00 -6.71
N LEU A 159 11.03 -4.84 -6.41
CA LEU A 159 10.56 -3.90 -5.40
C LEU A 159 9.36 -3.10 -5.91
N ASN A 160 8.26 -3.81 -6.17
CA ASN A 160 7.04 -3.21 -6.68
C ASN A 160 6.15 -2.69 -5.55
N ASN A 161 5.80 -1.41 -5.63
CA ASN A 161 4.74 -0.83 -4.84
C ASN A 161 3.38 -1.25 -5.41
N PHE A 162 2.45 -1.72 -4.57
CA PHE A 162 1.12 -2.16 -5.00
C PHE A 162 0.20 -1.01 -5.44
N TYR A 163 0.55 0.24 -5.16
CA TYR A 163 -0.19 1.44 -5.54
C TYR A 163 0.33 2.06 -6.85
N GLN A 164 0.52 1.22 -7.88
CA GLN A 164 0.78 1.72 -9.22
C GLN A 164 -0.50 2.28 -9.86
N ASN A 165 -0.33 3.27 -10.74
CA ASN A 165 -1.42 3.84 -11.51
C ASN A 165 -2.02 2.76 -12.41
N ARG A 166 -3.33 2.57 -12.33
CA ARG A 166 -4.01 1.54 -13.11
C ARG A 166 -5.24 2.11 -13.80
N LEU A 167 -5.27 2.01 -15.12
CA LEU A 167 -6.48 2.28 -15.89
C LEU A 167 -7.51 1.18 -15.61
N ILE A 168 -8.73 1.57 -15.32
CA ILE A 168 -9.86 0.68 -15.13
C ILE A 168 -10.84 0.93 -16.26
N PHE A 169 -11.21 -0.13 -16.96
CA PHE A 169 -12.34 -0.18 -17.86
C PHE A 169 -13.01 -1.54 -17.73
N ASN A 170 -14.16 -1.58 -17.08
CA ASN A 170 -14.95 -2.80 -16.90
C ASN A 170 -16.37 -2.56 -17.40
N MET A 171 -16.89 -3.50 -18.17
CA MET A 171 -18.28 -3.52 -18.61
C MET A 171 -18.90 -4.83 -18.14
N SER A 172 -20.03 -4.76 -17.44
CA SER A 172 -20.78 -5.94 -17.02
C SER A 172 -22.24 -5.84 -17.42
N TYR A 173 -22.84 -6.97 -17.77
CA TYR A 173 -24.24 -7.08 -18.15
C TYR A 173 -24.99 -7.87 -17.08
N LYS A 174 -26.16 -7.38 -16.66
CA LYS A 174 -27.08 -8.10 -15.77
C LYS A 174 -28.26 -8.64 -16.58
N PHE A 175 -28.44 -9.96 -16.54
CA PHE A 175 -29.59 -10.65 -17.11
C PHE A 175 -30.87 -10.34 -16.30
#